data_AF-A0A942DM37-F1
#
_entry.id   AF-A0A942DM37-F1
#
_cell.length_a   1.000
_cell.length_b   1.000
_cell.length_c   1.000
_cell.angle_alpha   90.00
_cell.angle_beta   90.00
_cell.angle_gamma   90.00
#
_symmetry.space_group_name_H-M   'P 1'
#
loop_
_entity.id
_entity.type
_entity.pdbx_description
1 polymer ?
#
loop_
_entity_poly.entity_id
_entity_poly.type
_entity_poly.pdbx_seq_one_letter_code
_entity_poly.pdbx_strand_id
1 'polypeptide(L)'
;MILLLPILVLAGIFAPQTSEAYPDFISYGYNSCLTCHYNSQGNGPLNDYGRALFTTEIASRKIFNDKLSEEEIAAKSGFLGSTELPWWIRPGIKYRGLYFVNNPGSQAAVKKYVTMQADLNVAIQLDQEAKYLFVVSGGYQPTPMAQQANKESNDKNLISREHYFRWQPTKKLFTYIGLMDKVYGIRTADHTAFSRAVTGVAQNDQSDGIIAQYYGGAWELTGNVFFGNIAQEAADVRQKGGSVMFEYDVAEKNRVGFSYLQSKNNYVEKKRFEVHSKLGLDKGNSLLTEVGFVKDSPFIAPSTKMGGYLMLEGLYLITRGYNLLSQIEYYNATLSPETPDQTRWTFGLLMFPAPRMEFRTTFVNGRSIADTTVSKDQWMLQAQLHLSL
;
A
#
# COMPACT_ATOMS: atom_id res chain seq x y z
N MET A 1 43.88 14.63 -26.52
CA MET A 1 42.89 14.98 -25.48
C MET A 1 41.60 15.51 -26.10
N ILE A 2 41.09 14.84 -27.14
CA ILE A 2 39.82 15.12 -27.82
C ILE A 2 39.45 13.75 -28.40
N LEU A 3 38.57 12.98 -27.75
CA LEU A 3 37.88 11.78 -28.31
C LEU A 3 37.05 10.98 -27.28
N LEU A 4 37.07 11.32 -25.98
CA LEU A 4 36.31 10.56 -24.96
C LEU A 4 34.89 11.07 -24.68
N LEU A 5 34.46 12.17 -25.31
CA LEU A 5 33.14 12.78 -25.07
C LEU A 5 31.94 12.14 -25.81
N PRO A 6 32.07 11.47 -26.99
CA PRO A 6 30.89 10.92 -27.67
C PRO A 6 30.39 9.58 -27.08
N ILE A 7 31.24 8.84 -26.38
CA ILE A 7 30.92 7.49 -25.87
C ILE A 7 30.08 7.56 -24.58
N LEU A 8 30.25 8.60 -23.76
CA LEU A 8 29.45 8.83 -22.55
C LEU A 8 28.03 9.35 -22.83
N VAL A 9 27.78 9.90 -24.03
CA VAL A 9 26.45 10.37 -24.43
C VAL A 9 25.62 9.26 -25.09
N LEU A 10 26.25 8.28 -25.75
CA LEU A 10 25.55 7.11 -26.29
C LEU A 10 25.21 6.04 -25.23
N ALA A 11 25.96 5.96 -24.14
CA ALA A 11 25.66 5.03 -23.03
C ALA A 11 24.43 5.44 -22.20
N GLY A 12 23.93 6.68 -22.37
CA GLY A 12 22.73 7.18 -21.70
C GLY A 12 21.40 6.83 -22.39
N ILE A 13 21.42 6.15 -23.53
CA ILE A 13 20.23 5.90 -24.37
C ILE A 13 19.74 4.43 -24.28
N PHE A 14 20.48 3.55 -23.59
CA PHE A 14 20.10 2.13 -23.41
C PHE A 14 19.87 1.71 -21.95
N ALA A 15 19.62 2.65 -21.03
CA ALA A 15 19.19 2.29 -19.69
C ALA A 15 17.71 1.85 -19.73
N PRO A 16 17.37 0.57 -19.46
CA PRO A 16 15.99 0.13 -19.42
C PRO A 16 15.23 0.92 -18.36
N GLN A 17 14.11 1.51 -18.77
CA GLN A 17 13.14 2.12 -17.88
C GLN A 17 12.33 0.99 -17.24
N THR A 18 12.81 0.47 -16.11
CA THR A 18 12.02 -0.46 -15.30
C THR A 18 10.98 0.30 -14.54
N SER A 19 9.78 -0.24 -14.56
CA SER A 19 8.62 0.46 -14.10
C SER A 19 7.77 -0.56 -13.27
N GLU A 20 7.46 -0.22 -12.02
CA GLU A 20 7.27 -0.97 -10.79
C GLU A 20 5.84 -1.01 -10.09
N ALA A 21 5.47 -2.10 -9.36
CA ALA A 21 4.14 -2.43 -8.75
C ALA A 21 4.17 -2.75 -7.22
N TYR A 22 3.11 -3.35 -6.61
CA TYR A 22 3.03 -3.73 -5.16
C TYR A 22 4.38 -4.19 -4.60
N PRO A 23 4.73 -3.89 -3.33
CA PRO A 23 6.05 -4.22 -2.81
C PRO A 23 6.36 -5.72 -2.91
N ASP A 24 5.35 -6.59 -2.82
CA ASP A 24 5.47 -8.04 -3.04
C ASP A 24 6.00 -8.42 -4.43
N PHE A 25 5.79 -7.57 -5.43
CA PHE A 25 6.22 -7.78 -6.81
C PHE A 25 7.59 -7.19 -7.12
N ILE A 26 8.36 -6.79 -6.10
CA ILE A 26 9.76 -6.42 -6.26
C ILE A 26 10.59 -7.49 -6.97
N SER A 27 10.19 -8.76 -6.85
CA SER A 27 10.77 -9.91 -7.54
C SER A 27 10.72 -9.86 -9.07
N TYR A 28 9.86 -9.01 -9.63
CA TYR A 28 9.78 -8.74 -11.07
C TYR A 28 10.73 -7.60 -11.53
N GLY A 29 11.56 -7.06 -10.63
CA GLY A 29 12.53 -6.00 -10.96
C GLY A 29 11.98 -4.58 -10.75
N TYR A 30 11.08 -4.44 -9.78
CA TYR A 30 10.15 -3.34 -9.69
C TYR A 30 10.13 -2.73 -8.27
N ASN A 31 10.91 -1.67 -8.02
CA ASN A 31 11.29 -1.25 -6.68
C ASN A 31 10.51 -0.05 -6.10
N SER A 32 9.82 0.73 -6.92
CA SER A 32 9.03 1.92 -6.58
C SER A 32 7.55 1.72 -6.92
N CYS A 33 6.68 2.58 -6.44
CA CYS A 33 5.25 2.44 -6.71
C CYS A 33 4.77 3.37 -7.84
N LEU A 34 5.51 4.46 -8.10
CA LEU A 34 5.14 5.51 -9.06
C LEU A 34 5.00 5.01 -10.49
N THR A 35 5.63 3.89 -10.78
CA THR A 35 5.36 3.32 -12.08
C THR A 35 3.94 2.84 -12.17
N CYS A 36 3.49 1.90 -11.33
CA CYS A 36 2.21 1.26 -11.63
C CYS A 36 1.09 2.20 -11.23
N HIS A 37 1.36 3.11 -10.29
CA HIS A 37 0.39 4.00 -9.69
C HIS A 37 0.70 5.45 -10.01
N TYR A 38 -0.36 6.27 -10.08
CA TYR A 38 -0.18 7.71 -10.11
C TYR A 38 0.30 8.30 -8.78
N ASN A 39 0.15 7.55 -7.68
CA ASN A 39 0.61 7.90 -6.34
C ASN A 39 2.00 7.27 -6.12
N SER A 40 2.98 8.09 -5.76
CA SER A 40 4.38 7.67 -5.56
C SER A 40 4.57 6.62 -4.49
N GLN A 41 3.67 6.56 -3.53
CA GLN A 41 3.74 5.63 -2.42
C GLN A 41 2.83 4.41 -2.65
N GLY A 42 2.34 4.23 -3.87
CA GLY A 42 1.38 3.20 -4.21
C GLY A 42 -0.01 3.56 -3.70
N ASN A 43 -0.93 2.58 -3.76
CA ASN A 43 -2.36 2.84 -3.62
C ASN A 43 -2.89 3.75 -4.76
N GLY A 44 -4.17 4.07 -4.76
CA GLY A 44 -4.75 4.94 -5.80
C GLY A 44 -4.79 4.31 -7.20
N PRO A 45 -5.20 5.07 -8.23
CA PRO A 45 -5.38 4.56 -9.58
C PRO A 45 -4.09 3.99 -10.19
N LEU A 46 -4.25 2.87 -10.91
CA LEU A 46 -3.20 2.35 -11.78
C LEU A 46 -3.10 3.19 -13.05
N ASN A 47 -1.89 3.38 -13.56
CA ASN A 47 -1.70 3.91 -14.92
C ASN A 47 -1.72 2.79 -15.96
N ASP A 48 -1.60 3.14 -17.24
CA ASP A 48 -1.68 2.18 -18.34
C ASP A 48 -0.56 1.13 -18.29
N TYR A 49 0.64 1.56 -17.90
CA TYR A 49 1.76 0.65 -17.73
C TYR A 49 1.45 -0.39 -16.64
N GLY A 50 0.97 0.05 -15.47
CA GLY A 50 0.63 -0.85 -14.37
C GLY A 50 -0.49 -1.83 -14.72
N ARG A 51 -1.49 -1.39 -15.52
CA ARG A 51 -2.53 -2.28 -16.05
C ARG A 51 -1.97 -3.32 -17.01
N ALA A 52 -1.13 -2.91 -17.95
CA ALA A 52 -0.50 -3.79 -18.92
C ALA A 52 0.37 -4.83 -18.21
N LEU A 53 1.28 -4.37 -17.35
CA LEU A 53 2.18 -5.21 -16.58
C LEU A 53 1.42 -6.25 -15.75
N PHE A 54 0.38 -5.82 -15.03
CA PHE A 54 -0.42 -6.75 -14.24
C PHE A 54 -1.04 -7.86 -15.11
N THR A 55 -1.48 -7.50 -16.32
CA THR A 55 -2.10 -8.43 -17.27
C THR A 55 -1.08 -9.42 -17.84
N THR A 56 0.13 -8.95 -18.20
CA THR A 56 1.15 -9.73 -18.91
C THR A 56 2.16 -10.45 -18.02
N GLU A 57 2.33 -10.05 -16.76
CA GLU A 57 3.34 -10.65 -15.88
C GLU A 57 2.74 -11.31 -14.64
N ILE A 58 1.68 -10.72 -14.08
CA ILE A 58 1.15 -11.11 -12.76
C ILE A 58 -0.06 -12.04 -12.91
N ALA A 59 -1.05 -11.65 -13.72
CA ALA A 59 -2.28 -12.41 -13.93
C ALA A 59 -2.04 -13.71 -14.72
N SER A 60 -2.89 -14.71 -14.51
CA SER A 60 -2.76 -16.00 -15.18
C SER A 60 -2.89 -15.88 -16.70
N ARG A 61 -1.92 -16.46 -17.42
CA ARG A 61 -1.94 -16.52 -18.90
C ARG A 61 -3.01 -17.45 -19.46
N LYS A 62 -3.55 -18.37 -18.63
CA LYS A 62 -4.45 -19.46 -19.03
C LYS A 62 -5.82 -19.00 -19.53
N ILE A 63 -6.23 -17.78 -19.22
CA ILE A 63 -7.51 -17.23 -19.71
C ILE A 63 -7.42 -16.69 -21.14
N PHE A 64 -6.20 -16.53 -21.66
CA PHE A 64 -5.95 -16.01 -23.00
C PHE A 64 -5.59 -17.16 -23.94
N ASN A 65 -5.94 -17.00 -25.22
CA ASN A 65 -5.52 -17.94 -26.26
C ASN A 65 -3.99 -17.97 -26.37
N ASP A 66 -3.38 -19.16 -26.40
CA ASP A 66 -1.93 -19.34 -26.49
C ASP A 66 -1.31 -18.72 -27.75
N LYS A 67 -2.12 -18.42 -28.78
CA LYS A 67 -1.67 -17.74 -30.00
C LYS A 67 -1.49 -16.22 -29.85
N LEU A 68 -2.05 -15.60 -28.80
CA LEU A 68 -1.91 -14.17 -28.58
C LEU A 68 -0.52 -13.83 -28.05
N SER A 69 0.13 -12.82 -28.59
CA SER A 69 1.38 -12.29 -28.02
C SER A 69 1.10 -11.55 -26.70
N GLU A 70 2.13 -11.33 -25.89
CA GLU A 70 2.00 -10.53 -24.67
C GLU A 70 1.65 -9.07 -24.99
N GLU A 71 2.08 -8.52 -26.14
CA GLU A 71 1.69 -7.19 -26.60
C GLU A 71 0.19 -7.11 -26.92
N GLU A 72 -0.37 -8.13 -27.58
CA GLU A 72 -1.81 -8.20 -27.87
C GLU A 72 -2.64 -8.34 -26.58
N ILE A 73 -2.08 -8.97 -25.56
CA ILE A 73 -2.67 -9.09 -24.23
C ILE A 73 -2.56 -7.77 -23.46
N ALA A 74 -1.40 -7.11 -23.48
CA ALA A 74 -1.18 -5.81 -22.88
C ALA A 74 -2.15 -4.76 -23.45
N ALA A 75 -2.38 -4.78 -24.76
CA ALA A 75 -3.33 -3.89 -25.43
C ALA A 75 -4.77 -4.07 -24.93
N LYS A 76 -5.13 -5.23 -24.36
CA LYS A 76 -6.46 -5.49 -23.78
C LYS A 76 -6.58 -5.01 -22.32
N SER A 77 -5.51 -4.49 -21.73
CA SER A 77 -5.47 -4.16 -20.30
C SER A 77 -6.20 -2.87 -19.95
N GLY A 78 -6.41 -1.96 -20.90
CA GLY A 78 -7.02 -0.63 -20.71
C GLY A 78 -8.46 -0.67 -20.21
N PHE A 79 -8.96 0.43 -19.64
CA PHE A 79 -10.29 0.49 -19.00
C PHE A 79 -11.43 -0.04 -19.89
N LEU A 80 -11.42 0.29 -21.19
CA LEU A 80 -12.38 -0.19 -22.20
C LEU A 80 -11.86 -1.41 -23.00
N GLY A 81 -10.96 -2.20 -22.42
CA GLY A 81 -10.31 -3.31 -23.09
C GLY A 81 -9.26 -2.82 -24.09
N SER A 82 -9.42 -3.18 -25.37
CA SER A 82 -8.53 -2.77 -26.46
C SER A 82 -8.78 -1.38 -27.01
N THR A 83 -9.84 -0.70 -26.57
CA THR A 83 -10.14 0.66 -27.02
C THR A 83 -9.31 1.66 -26.24
N GLU A 84 -8.42 2.36 -26.93
CA GLU A 84 -7.63 3.46 -26.35
C GLU A 84 -8.53 4.63 -25.94
N LEU A 85 -8.28 5.15 -24.74
CA LEU A 85 -8.88 6.38 -24.28
C LEU A 85 -8.03 7.58 -24.70
N PRO A 86 -8.63 8.78 -24.86
CA PRO A 86 -7.87 10.01 -25.07
C PRO A 86 -6.76 10.14 -24.02
N TRP A 87 -5.53 10.50 -24.44
CA TRP A 87 -4.33 10.52 -23.57
C TRP A 87 -4.52 11.29 -22.24
N TRP A 88 -5.41 12.28 -22.23
CA TRP A 88 -5.63 13.17 -21.09
C TRP A 88 -6.53 12.58 -19.98
N ILE A 89 -7.17 11.42 -20.17
CA ILE A 89 -8.09 10.86 -19.17
C ILE A 89 -7.90 9.36 -18.93
N ARG A 90 -7.85 8.96 -17.66
CA ARG A 90 -7.76 7.57 -17.21
C ARG A 90 -8.72 7.31 -16.05
N PRO A 91 -9.95 6.84 -16.33
CA PRO A 91 -10.86 6.42 -15.28
C PRO A 91 -10.41 5.08 -14.69
N GLY A 92 -10.90 4.79 -13.49
CA GLY A 92 -10.75 3.49 -12.87
C GLY A 92 -11.78 3.22 -11.79
N ILE A 93 -11.98 1.95 -11.50
CA ILE A 93 -12.94 1.47 -10.50
C ILE A 93 -12.24 0.42 -9.66
N LYS A 94 -12.37 0.53 -8.33
CA LYS A 94 -11.85 -0.47 -7.39
C LYS A 94 -12.96 -0.99 -6.50
N TYR A 95 -12.99 -2.29 -6.28
CA TYR A 95 -13.88 -2.92 -5.33
C TYR A 95 -13.13 -3.98 -4.54
N ARG A 96 -13.20 -3.96 -3.21
CA ARG A 96 -12.65 -5.00 -2.34
C ARG A 96 -13.71 -5.44 -1.34
N GLY A 97 -14.10 -6.70 -1.44
CA GLY A 97 -14.99 -7.38 -0.49
C GLY A 97 -14.23 -8.38 0.34
N LEU A 98 -14.52 -8.46 1.64
CA LEU A 98 -13.95 -9.43 2.57
C LEU A 98 -15.09 -10.20 3.25
N TYR A 99 -15.06 -11.51 3.13
CA TYR A 99 -15.81 -12.42 3.98
C TYR A 99 -14.86 -13.01 5.01
N PHE A 100 -15.21 -12.96 6.30
CA PHE A 100 -14.42 -13.61 7.34
C PHE A 100 -15.27 -14.39 8.33
N VAL A 101 -14.64 -15.41 8.91
CA VAL A 101 -15.20 -16.25 9.97
C VAL A 101 -14.21 -16.28 11.12
N ASN A 102 -14.57 -15.66 12.25
CA ASN A 102 -13.82 -15.78 13.50
C ASN A 102 -14.17 -17.10 14.19
N ASN A 103 -13.16 -17.73 14.80
CA ASN A 103 -13.23 -18.99 15.53
C ASN A 103 -14.07 -20.06 14.81
N PRO A 104 -13.72 -20.42 13.56
CA PRO A 104 -14.51 -21.34 12.74
C PRO A 104 -14.72 -22.67 13.46
N GLY A 105 -15.95 -23.19 13.42
CA GLY A 105 -16.34 -24.42 14.12
C GLY A 105 -16.68 -24.26 15.61
N SER A 106 -16.52 -23.06 16.18
CA SER A 106 -16.94 -22.77 17.56
C SER A 106 -18.37 -22.24 17.63
N GLN A 107 -19.02 -22.38 18.80
CA GLN A 107 -20.31 -21.72 19.09
C GLN A 107 -20.20 -20.19 19.11
N ALA A 108 -18.99 -19.65 19.29
CA ALA A 108 -18.70 -18.22 19.25
C ALA A 108 -18.30 -17.74 17.85
N ALA A 109 -18.57 -18.54 16.80
CA ALA A 109 -18.17 -18.18 15.46
C ALA A 109 -18.94 -16.96 14.94
N VAL A 110 -18.20 -15.92 14.53
CA VAL A 110 -18.78 -14.72 13.92
C VAL A 110 -18.46 -14.74 12.44
N LYS A 111 -19.51 -14.74 11.61
CA LYS A 111 -19.42 -14.65 10.15
C LYS A 111 -19.80 -13.25 9.73
N LYS A 112 -18.98 -12.60 8.91
CA LYS A 112 -19.26 -11.25 8.45
C LYS A 112 -18.76 -11.03 7.04
N TYR A 113 -19.54 -10.26 6.28
CA TYR A 113 -19.11 -9.66 5.02
C TYR A 113 -18.87 -8.16 5.24
N VAL A 114 -17.76 -7.66 4.69
CA VAL A 114 -17.36 -6.25 4.78
C VAL A 114 -16.96 -5.77 3.39
N THR A 115 -17.60 -4.70 2.93
CA THR A 115 -17.09 -3.91 1.81
C THR A 115 -15.92 -3.08 2.32
N MET A 116 -14.69 -3.54 2.07
CA MET A 116 -13.48 -2.86 2.50
C MET A 116 -13.18 -1.63 1.65
N GLN A 117 -13.52 -1.69 0.35
CA GLN A 117 -13.23 -0.64 -0.61
C GLN A 117 -14.26 -0.67 -1.74
N ALA A 118 -14.76 0.49 -2.14
CA ALA A 118 -15.55 0.65 -3.35
C ALA A 118 -15.35 2.08 -3.84
N ASP A 119 -14.46 2.24 -4.82
CA ASP A 119 -13.95 3.53 -5.24
C ASP A 119 -14.13 3.74 -6.74
N LEU A 120 -14.46 4.98 -7.09
CA LEU A 120 -14.36 5.52 -8.43
C LEU A 120 -13.18 6.48 -8.45
N ASN A 121 -12.34 6.40 -9.46
CA ASN A 121 -11.20 7.30 -9.62
C ASN A 121 -11.05 7.77 -11.06
N VAL A 122 -10.38 8.91 -11.21
CA VAL A 122 -9.97 9.46 -12.50
C VAL A 122 -8.63 10.15 -12.35
N ALA A 123 -7.71 9.87 -13.26
CA ALA A 123 -6.50 10.64 -13.47
C ALA A 123 -6.63 11.46 -14.76
N ILE A 124 -6.34 12.75 -14.66
CA ILE A 124 -6.42 13.73 -15.74
C ILE A 124 -5.02 14.26 -16.02
N GLN A 125 -4.49 14.03 -17.22
CA GLN A 125 -3.19 14.54 -17.64
C GLN A 125 -3.39 15.86 -18.39
N LEU A 126 -2.64 16.90 -18.02
CA LEU A 126 -2.77 18.22 -18.67
C LEU A 126 -1.78 18.41 -19.82
N ASP A 127 -0.83 17.48 -19.98
CA ASP A 127 0.14 17.40 -21.07
C ASP A 127 0.44 15.94 -21.42
N GLN A 128 0.93 15.69 -22.64
CA GLN A 128 1.20 14.34 -23.15
C GLN A 128 2.37 13.63 -22.44
N GLU A 129 3.28 14.38 -21.82
CA GLU A 129 4.37 13.81 -21.02
C GLU A 129 3.92 13.50 -19.58
N ALA A 130 2.65 13.80 -19.25
CA ALA A 130 2.08 13.67 -17.91
C ALA A 130 2.85 14.45 -16.83
N LYS A 131 3.53 15.55 -17.19
CA LYS A 131 4.24 16.40 -16.21
C LYS A 131 3.29 17.01 -15.20
N TYR A 132 2.07 17.32 -15.62
CA TYR A 132 1.02 17.88 -14.81
C TYR A 132 -0.18 16.94 -14.81
N LEU A 133 -0.58 16.52 -13.62
CA LEU A 133 -1.62 15.50 -13.48
C LEU A 133 -2.51 15.80 -12.28
N PHE A 134 -3.80 15.57 -12.43
CA PHE A 134 -4.77 15.66 -11.36
C PHE A 134 -5.41 14.29 -11.13
N VAL A 135 -5.41 13.81 -9.90
CA VAL A 135 -6.12 12.59 -9.50
C VAL A 135 -7.25 12.95 -8.57
N VAL A 136 -8.40 12.31 -8.77
CA VAL A 136 -9.52 12.31 -7.82
C VAL A 136 -10.01 10.90 -7.63
N SER A 137 -10.25 10.51 -6.38
CA SER A 137 -10.90 9.28 -6.01
C SER A 137 -11.96 9.53 -4.93
N GLY A 138 -13.19 9.12 -5.22
CA GLY A 138 -14.28 9.03 -4.27
C GLY A 138 -14.53 7.57 -3.91
N GLY A 139 -14.81 7.29 -2.65
CA GLY A 139 -14.96 5.92 -2.16
C GLY A 139 -16.01 5.75 -1.09
N TYR A 140 -16.33 4.50 -0.80
CA TYR A 140 -17.19 4.10 0.31
C TYR A 140 -16.35 3.60 1.50
N GLN A 141 -16.69 4.07 2.70
CA GLN A 141 -16.18 3.57 3.97
C GLN A 141 -17.35 3.03 4.81
N PRO A 142 -17.30 1.77 5.29
CA PRO A 142 -18.36 1.24 6.13
C PRO A 142 -18.36 1.88 7.52
N THR A 143 -19.55 2.10 8.08
CA THR A 143 -19.75 2.52 9.48
C THR A 143 -19.02 1.56 10.43
N PRO A 144 -18.10 2.05 11.29
CA PRO A 144 -17.44 1.25 12.30
C PRO A 144 -18.43 0.53 13.22
N MET A 145 -18.13 -0.71 13.58
CA MET A 145 -19.04 -1.53 14.40
C MET A 145 -19.41 -0.87 15.73
N ALA A 146 -18.48 -0.13 16.34
CA ALA A 146 -18.72 0.61 17.58
C ALA A 146 -19.77 1.73 17.43
N GLN A 147 -20.01 2.20 16.20
CA GLN A 147 -20.98 3.26 15.89
C GLN A 147 -22.26 2.72 15.26
N GLN A 148 -22.32 1.44 14.88
CA GLN A 148 -23.51 0.84 14.24
C GLN A 148 -24.77 0.87 15.13
N ALA A 149 -24.61 0.92 16.46
CA ALA A 149 -25.73 1.03 17.40
C ALA A 149 -26.22 2.48 17.59
N ASN A 150 -25.43 3.48 17.18
CA ASN A 150 -25.75 4.89 17.36
C ASN A 150 -26.60 5.39 16.17
N LYS A 151 -27.92 5.34 16.33
CA LYS A 151 -28.90 5.81 15.32
C LYS A 151 -28.84 7.32 15.02
N GLU A 152 -28.12 8.09 15.83
CA GLU A 152 -27.93 9.53 15.62
C GLU A 152 -26.72 9.87 14.73
N SER A 153 -25.92 8.88 14.35
CA SER A 153 -24.77 9.09 13.48
C SER A 153 -25.26 9.35 12.06
N ASN A 154 -25.15 10.60 11.59
CA ASN A 154 -25.40 10.98 10.20
C ASN A 154 -24.23 10.49 9.32
N ASP A 155 -24.00 9.17 9.32
CA ASP A 155 -22.82 8.54 8.74
C ASP A 155 -22.78 8.75 7.23
N LYS A 156 -22.00 9.76 6.83
CA LYS A 156 -21.59 9.94 5.44
C LYS A 156 -20.56 8.87 5.14
N ASN A 157 -21.03 7.73 4.65
CA ASN A 157 -20.17 6.63 4.23
C ASN A 157 -19.44 6.91 2.89
N LEU A 158 -19.74 8.03 2.24
CA LEU A 158 -19.01 8.50 1.06
C LEU A 158 -17.87 9.42 1.50
N ILE A 159 -16.66 9.09 1.06
CA ILE A 159 -15.44 9.82 1.40
C ILE A 159 -14.67 10.21 0.14
N SER A 160 -13.92 11.31 0.20
CA SER A 160 -12.80 11.50 -0.72
C SER A 160 -11.64 10.63 -0.22
N ARG A 161 -11.17 9.70 -1.05
CA ARG A 161 -10.01 8.86 -0.71
C ARG A 161 -8.71 9.53 -1.06
N GLU A 162 -8.62 10.06 -2.25
CA GLU A 162 -7.45 10.79 -2.72
C GLU A 162 -7.93 11.94 -3.60
N HIS A 163 -7.28 13.09 -3.47
CA HIS A 163 -7.37 14.13 -4.48
C HIS A 163 -6.09 14.93 -4.44
N TYR A 164 -5.36 14.98 -5.55
CA TYR A 164 -4.09 15.70 -5.56
C TYR A 164 -3.71 16.13 -6.97
N PHE A 165 -2.91 17.20 -6.99
CA PHE A 165 -2.17 17.61 -8.17
C PHE A 165 -0.74 17.10 -8.08
N ARG A 166 -0.24 16.49 -9.15
CA ARG A 166 1.15 16.07 -9.32
C ARG A 166 1.83 16.95 -10.35
N TRP A 167 3.03 17.40 -10.01
CA TRP A 167 3.94 18.11 -10.88
C TRP A 167 5.29 17.40 -10.95
N GLN A 168 5.77 17.13 -12.16
CA GLN A 168 7.08 16.56 -12.44
C GLN A 168 7.99 17.63 -13.08
N PRO A 169 8.68 18.49 -12.29
CA PRO A 169 9.58 19.51 -12.82
C PRO A 169 10.79 18.93 -13.57
N THR A 170 11.26 17.74 -13.17
CA THR A 170 12.36 17.03 -13.83
C THR A 170 12.06 15.55 -13.89
N LYS A 171 12.79 14.77 -14.69
CA LYS A 171 12.64 13.32 -14.73
C LYS A 171 12.88 12.63 -13.37
N LYS A 172 13.55 13.29 -12.43
CA LYS A 172 13.93 12.74 -11.12
C LYS A 172 13.12 13.29 -9.96
N LEU A 173 12.35 14.36 -10.13
CA LEU A 173 11.66 15.05 -9.05
C LEU A 173 10.17 15.10 -9.34
N PHE A 174 9.37 14.61 -8.38
CA PHE A 174 7.92 14.65 -8.40
C PHE A 174 7.43 15.35 -7.14
N THR A 175 6.48 16.27 -7.31
CA THR A 175 5.81 16.97 -6.23
C THR A 175 4.31 16.70 -6.30
N TYR A 176 3.69 16.48 -5.15
CA TYR A 176 2.26 16.22 -5.02
C TYR A 176 1.66 17.17 -4.01
N ILE A 177 0.46 17.68 -4.28
CA ILE A 177 -0.25 18.62 -3.39
C ILE A 177 -1.71 18.18 -3.30
N GLY A 178 -2.20 17.86 -2.10
CA GLY A 178 -3.58 17.44 -1.84
C GLY A 178 -3.68 16.33 -0.80
N LEU A 179 -4.81 15.61 -0.80
CA LEU A 179 -5.12 14.48 0.08
C LEU A 179 -4.49 13.19 -0.45
N MET A 180 -3.53 12.65 0.29
CA MET A 180 -2.80 11.42 -0.03
C MET A 180 -2.46 10.63 1.23
N ASP A 181 -2.08 9.37 1.06
CA ASP A 181 -1.49 8.58 2.15
C ASP A 181 -0.15 9.17 2.61
N LYS A 182 0.13 9.11 3.92
CA LYS A 182 1.39 9.59 4.50
C LYS A 182 2.57 8.69 4.08
N VAL A 183 3.77 9.28 3.97
CA VAL A 183 4.99 8.58 3.54
C VAL A 183 5.60 7.88 4.75
N TYR A 184 5.37 6.58 4.93
CA TYR A 184 5.91 5.79 6.04
C TYR A 184 5.67 4.29 5.82
N GLY A 185 6.71 3.47 6.03
CA GLY A 185 6.63 2.01 6.01
C GLY A 185 6.33 1.37 4.65
N ILE A 186 6.42 0.05 4.61
CA ILE A 186 5.96 -0.81 3.52
C ILE A 186 4.43 -0.83 3.53
N ARG A 187 3.84 -0.59 2.36
CA ARG A 187 2.39 -0.66 2.20
C ARG A 187 1.94 -2.02 1.69
N THR A 188 1.39 -2.83 2.59
CA THR A 188 0.76 -4.10 2.25
C THR A 188 -0.75 -3.93 2.04
N ALA A 189 -1.37 -4.88 1.35
CA ALA A 189 -2.83 -4.89 1.15
C ALA A 189 -3.61 -5.24 2.44
N ASP A 190 -2.96 -5.85 3.44
CA ASP A 190 -3.55 -6.12 4.73
C ASP A 190 -3.63 -4.84 5.57
N HIS A 191 -4.81 -4.22 5.57
CA HIS A 191 -5.08 -3.01 6.33
C HIS A 191 -5.13 -3.24 7.85
N THR A 192 -5.15 -4.50 8.29
CA THR A 192 -5.16 -4.88 9.72
C THR A 192 -3.78 -5.26 10.24
N ALA A 193 -2.75 -5.21 9.39
CA ALA A 193 -1.39 -5.47 9.78
C ALA A 193 -0.92 -4.47 10.85
N PHE A 194 -0.13 -4.91 11.84
CA PHE A 194 0.36 -4.05 12.90
C PHE A 194 1.23 -2.91 12.36
N SER A 195 2.06 -3.19 11.35
CA SER A 195 2.85 -2.19 10.60
C SER A 195 2.02 -1.03 10.04
N ARG A 196 0.70 -1.23 9.87
CA ARG A 196 -0.24 -0.21 9.37
C ARG A 196 -1.16 0.35 10.45
N ALA A 197 -1.76 -0.52 11.25
CA ALA A 197 -2.82 -0.15 12.20
C ALA A 197 -2.28 0.68 13.39
N VAL A 198 -1.06 0.42 13.86
CA VAL A 198 -0.50 1.08 15.06
C VAL A 198 0.33 2.34 14.71
N THR A 199 0.64 2.51 13.43
CA THR A 199 1.50 3.58 12.89
C THR A 199 0.72 4.79 12.40
N GLY A 200 -0.60 4.66 12.22
CA GLY A 200 -1.46 5.76 11.73
C GLY A 200 -1.35 5.98 10.22
N VAL A 201 -1.12 4.89 9.49
CA VAL A 201 -1.13 4.79 8.01
C VAL A 201 -2.01 3.63 7.53
N ALA A 202 -3.10 3.38 8.26
CA ALA A 202 -4.14 2.45 7.84
C ALA A 202 -4.91 2.98 6.62
N GLN A 203 -5.87 2.21 6.13
CA GLN A 203 -6.54 2.43 4.84
C GLN A 203 -7.21 3.82 4.68
N ASN A 204 -7.59 4.48 5.77
CA ASN A 204 -8.32 5.76 5.75
C ASN A 204 -7.59 6.87 6.53
N ASP A 205 -6.27 6.74 6.70
CA ASP A 205 -5.44 7.70 7.44
C ASP A 205 -4.77 8.77 6.54
N GLN A 206 -5.35 9.01 5.35
CA GLN A 206 -4.87 10.04 4.42
C GLN A 206 -4.86 11.43 5.06
N SER A 207 -3.99 12.28 4.55
CA SER A 207 -3.88 13.66 4.99
C SER A 207 -3.63 14.59 3.84
N ASP A 208 -4.19 15.80 3.92
CA ASP A 208 -3.84 16.89 3.03
C ASP A 208 -2.40 17.33 3.33
N GLY A 209 -1.61 17.50 2.28
CA GLY A 209 -0.20 17.83 2.42
C GLY A 209 0.53 18.04 1.11
N ILE A 210 1.84 18.17 1.23
CA ILE A 210 2.79 18.28 0.12
C ILE A 210 3.78 17.13 0.23
N ILE A 211 3.91 16.35 -0.84
CA ILE A 211 4.91 15.29 -0.96
C ILE A 211 5.93 15.71 -2.02
N ALA A 212 7.22 15.53 -1.73
CA ALA A 212 8.29 15.66 -2.70
C ALA A 212 9.08 14.35 -2.74
N GLN A 213 9.22 13.78 -3.93
CA GLN A 213 9.93 12.52 -4.17
C GLN A 213 11.06 12.75 -5.17
N TYR A 214 12.28 12.35 -4.79
CA TYR A 214 13.47 12.45 -5.61
C TYR A 214 14.08 11.07 -5.88
N TYR A 215 14.34 10.77 -7.15
CA TYR A 215 14.97 9.53 -7.61
C TYR A 215 16.45 9.75 -7.97
N GLY A 216 17.31 9.08 -7.22
CA GLY A 216 18.75 9.10 -7.37
C GLY A 216 19.35 7.79 -7.87
N GLY A 217 18.89 7.27 -9.02
CA GLY A 217 19.51 6.12 -9.70
C GLY A 217 19.38 4.78 -8.95
N ALA A 218 20.07 4.63 -7.83
CA ALA A 218 20.01 3.48 -6.91
C ALA A 218 19.39 3.85 -5.55
N TRP A 219 18.84 5.05 -5.40
CA TRP A 219 18.17 5.48 -4.18
C TRP A 219 16.95 6.33 -4.46
N GLU A 220 16.05 6.39 -3.48
CA GLU A 220 14.83 7.16 -3.51
C GLU A 220 14.66 7.89 -2.17
N LEU A 221 14.32 9.18 -2.22
CA LEU A 221 14.01 9.98 -1.04
C LEU A 221 12.63 10.60 -1.22
N THR A 222 11.73 10.31 -0.29
CA THR A 222 10.39 10.90 -0.27
C THR A 222 10.17 11.65 1.03
N GLY A 223 9.84 12.94 0.95
CA GLY A 223 9.44 13.78 2.07
C GLY A 223 7.97 14.16 1.98
N ASN A 224 7.32 14.29 3.14
CA ASN A 224 5.91 14.67 3.26
C ASN A 224 5.73 15.69 4.39
N VAL A 225 5.04 16.79 4.12
CA VAL A 225 4.51 17.71 5.14
C VAL A 225 3.00 17.71 5.05
N PHE A 226 2.31 17.46 6.15
CA PHE A 226 0.86 17.22 6.16
C PHE A 226 0.13 17.91 7.31
N PHE A 227 -1.15 18.22 7.10
CA PHE A 227 -1.95 19.09 7.96
C PHE A 227 -3.26 18.45 8.48
N GLY A 228 -3.38 17.14 8.33
CA GLY A 228 -4.60 16.35 8.60
C GLY A 228 -5.53 16.30 7.39
N ASN A 229 -6.59 15.48 7.49
CA ASN A 229 -7.67 15.47 6.51
C ASN A 229 -8.59 16.68 6.76
N ILE A 230 -8.63 17.63 5.83
CA ILE A 230 -9.39 18.89 5.97
C ILE A 230 -10.90 18.65 5.96
N ALA A 231 -11.36 17.54 5.36
CA ALA A 231 -12.76 17.14 5.35
C ALA A 231 -13.22 16.54 6.70
N GLN A 232 -12.32 16.19 7.61
CA GLN A 232 -12.68 15.67 8.93
C GLN A 232 -13.23 16.77 9.84
N GLU A 233 -14.48 16.71 10.28
CA GLU A 233 -15.15 17.82 11.01
C GLU A 233 -14.40 18.29 12.27
N ALA A 234 -13.89 17.36 13.08
CA ALA A 234 -13.18 17.67 14.32
C ALA A 234 -11.72 18.09 14.04
N ALA A 235 -11.47 19.40 14.02
CA ALA A 235 -10.16 19.98 13.68
C ALA A 235 -9.05 19.74 14.73
N ASP A 236 -9.44 19.55 15.99
CA ASP A 236 -8.59 19.33 17.15
C ASP A 236 -7.96 17.92 17.20
N VAL A 237 -8.58 16.94 16.56
CA VAL A 237 -8.06 15.57 16.46
C VAL A 237 -7.20 15.35 15.21
N ARG A 238 -7.21 16.27 14.24
CA ARG A 238 -6.42 16.19 12.99
C ARG A 238 -4.92 16.20 13.31
N GLN A 239 -4.22 15.17 12.86
CA GLN A 239 -2.78 15.03 13.03
C GLN A 239 -2.03 15.87 11.98
N LYS A 240 -1.19 16.80 12.44
CA LYS A 240 -0.32 17.65 11.61
C LYS A 240 1.13 17.27 11.84
N GLY A 241 1.96 17.26 10.81
CA GLY A 241 3.33 16.83 10.96
C GLY A 241 4.08 16.66 9.66
N GLY A 242 5.08 15.79 9.70
CA GLY A 242 5.85 15.43 8.53
C GLY A 242 6.44 14.04 8.64
N SER A 243 6.81 13.51 7.50
CA SER A 243 7.49 12.23 7.40
C SER A 243 8.51 12.21 6.28
N VAL A 244 9.45 11.28 6.39
CA VAL A 244 10.49 11.04 5.40
C VAL A 244 10.70 9.54 5.26
N MET A 245 10.92 9.08 4.04
CA MET A 245 11.32 7.72 3.71
C MET A 245 12.53 7.78 2.79
N PHE A 246 13.53 6.97 3.09
CA PHE A 246 14.69 6.77 2.24
C PHE A 246 14.81 5.29 1.91
N GLU A 247 15.03 4.98 0.64
CA GLU A 247 15.25 3.63 0.16
C GLU A 247 16.49 3.56 -0.73
N TYR A 248 17.22 2.45 -0.68
CA TYR A 248 18.43 2.18 -1.46
C TYR A 248 18.35 0.79 -2.09
N ASP A 249 18.60 0.72 -3.39
CA ASP A 249 18.68 -0.51 -4.17
C ASP A 249 20.07 -1.15 -3.97
N VAL A 250 20.13 -2.18 -3.13
CA VAL A 250 21.36 -2.97 -2.91
C VAL A 250 21.61 -3.96 -4.06
N ALA A 251 20.55 -4.33 -4.78
CA ALA A 251 20.58 -5.05 -6.04
C ALA A 251 19.30 -4.75 -6.84
N GLU A 252 19.21 -5.21 -8.09
CA GLU A 252 18.05 -4.95 -8.97
C GLU A 252 16.69 -5.28 -8.33
N LYS A 253 16.63 -6.34 -7.50
CA LYS A 253 15.40 -6.81 -6.84
C LYS A 253 15.43 -6.69 -5.33
N ASN A 254 16.43 -6.00 -4.78
CA ASN A 254 16.65 -5.93 -3.35
C ASN A 254 16.80 -4.48 -2.92
N ARG A 255 15.91 -4.05 -2.02
CA ARG A 255 15.85 -2.70 -1.51
C ARG A 255 15.84 -2.72 0.01
N VAL A 256 16.54 -1.77 0.61
CA VAL A 256 16.55 -1.53 2.05
C VAL A 256 16.22 -0.07 2.29
N GLY A 257 15.56 0.23 3.40
CA GLY A 257 15.14 1.59 3.68
C GLY A 257 14.79 1.82 5.13
N PHE A 258 14.43 3.07 5.41
CA PHE A 258 13.90 3.48 6.69
C PHE A 258 12.87 4.58 6.50
N SER A 259 11.97 4.72 7.46
CA SER A 259 11.04 5.85 7.51
C SER A 259 10.97 6.45 8.90
N TYR A 260 10.75 7.76 8.95
CA TYR A 260 10.44 8.49 10.17
C TYR A 260 9.17 9.31 9.95
N LEU A 261 8.23 9.24 10.89
CA LEU A 261 7.01 10.04 10.89
C LEU A 261 6.83 10.67 12.26
N GLN A 262 6.57 11.98 12.26
CA GLN A 262 6.18 12.73 13.44
C GLN A 262 4.90 13.49 13.17
N SER A 263 3.94 13.37 14.07
CA SER A 263 2.69 14.11 13.98
C SER A 263 2.18 14.53 15.37
N LYS A 264 1.36 15.58 15.41
CA LYS A 264 0.70 16.03 16.64
C LYS A 264 -0.71 16.53 16.35
N ASN A 265 -1.58 16.43 17.34
CA ASN A 265 -2.86 17.13 17.41
C ASN A 265 -3.00 17.82 18.78
N ASN A 266 -4.20 18.19 19.23
CA ASN A 266 -4.37 18.85 20.53
C ASN A 266 -4.21 17.90 21.74
N TYR A 267 -4.15 16.59 21.53
CA TYR A 267 -4.22 15.57 22.57
C TYR A 267 -2.96 14.70 22.67
N VAL A 268 -2.26 14.46 21.57
CA VAL A 268 -1.13 13.53 21.52
C VAL A 268 -0.10 13.93 20.48
N GLU A 269 1.18 13.79 20.83
CA GLU A 269 2.29 13.72 19.88
C GLU A 269 2.60 12.26 19.57
N LYS A 270 2.75 11.94 18.28
CA LYS A 270 3.11 10.62 17.78
C LYS A 270 4.45 10.70 17.06
N LYS A 271 5.36 9.78 17.40
CA LYS A 271 6.62 9.55 16.68
C LYS A 271 6.68 8.10 16.26
N ARG A 272 7.15 7.86 15.05
CA ARG A 272 7.22 6.54 14.42
C ARG A 272 8.56 6.44 13.69
N PHE A 273 9.24 5.33 13.85
CA PHE A 273 10.48 5.02 13.15
C PHE A 273 10.44 3.57 12.72
N GLU A 274 10.88 3.26 11.51
CA GLU A 274 11.03 1.89 11.04
C GLU A 274 12.25 1.73 10.14
N VAL A 275 12.75 0.51 10.08
CA VAL A 275 13.66 0.04 9.05
C VAL A 275 13.01 -1.15 8.34
N HIS A 276 13.24 -1.23 7.03
CA HIS A 276 12.62 -2.26 6.22
C HIS A 276 13.53 -2.79 5.13
N SER A 277 13.15 -3.95 4.60
CA SER A 277 13.75 -4.55 3.43
C SER A 277 12.68 -5.17 2.54
N LYS A 278 12.89 -5.06 1.23
CA LYS A 278 12.10 -5.71 0.19
C LYS A 278 13.09 -6.56 -0.61
N LEU A 279 12.93 -7.88 -0.57
CA LEU A 279 13.84 -8.82 -1.22
C LEU A 279 13.09 -9.62 -2.28
N GLY A 280 13.58 -9.58 -3.51
CA GLY A 280 13.13 -10.44 -4.61
C GLY A 280 14.12 -11.58 -4.81
N LEU A 281 13.69 -12.80 -4.58
CA LEU A 281 14.56 -14.00 -4.63
C LEU A 281 14.63 -14.57 -6.05
N ASP A 282 13.47 -14.81 -6.66
CA ASP A 282 13.27 -15.24 -8.03
C ASP A 282 11.95 -14.65 -8.53
N LYS A 283 11.66 -14.68 -9.84
CA LYS A 283 10.43 -14.11 -10.41
C LYS A 283 9.19 -14.63 -9.67
N GLY A 284 8.41 -13.71 -9.10
CA GLY A 284 7.21 -14.02 -8.31
C GLY A 284 7.44 -14.45 -6.86
N ASN A 285 8.70 -14.57 -6.41
CA ASN A 285 9.06 -14.92 -5.04
C ASN A 285 9.69 -13.73 -4.32
N SER A 286 9.11 -13.29 -3.21
CA SER A 286 9.60 -12.14 -2.44
C SER A 286 9.48 -12.32 -0.93
N LEU A 287 10.27 -11.53 -0.22
CA LEU A 287 10.23 -11.39 1.23
C LEU A 287 10.29 -9.92 1.60
N LEU A 288 9.26 -9.44 2.28
CA LEU A 288 9.17 -8.11 2.87
C LEU A 288 9.43 -8.21 4.36
N THR A 289 10.22 -7.30 4.90
CA THR A 289 10.51 -7.21 6.33
C THR A 289 10.40 -5.78 6.78
N GLU A 290 9.71 -5.51 7.88
CA GLU A 290 9.64 -4.20 8.52
C GLU A 290 9.73 -4.35 10.04
N VAL A 291 10.63 -3.58 10.65
CA VAL A 291 10.76 -3.49 12.11
C VAL A 291 10.61 -2.03 12.50
N GLY A 292 9.68 -1.74 13.40
CA GLY A 292 9.40 -0.36 13.77
C GLY A 292 9.05 -0.13 15.22
N PHE A 293 9.13 1.13 15.60
CA PHE A 293 8.89 1.65 16.93
C PHE A 293 7.82 2.72 16.89
N VAL A 294 6.90 2.66 17.84
CA VAL A 294 5.79 3.60 17.97
C VAL A 294 5.83 4.29 19.31
N LYS A 295 5.92 5.61 19.32
CA LYS A 295 5.91 6.42 20.54
C LYS A 295 4.70 7.35 20.54
N ASP A 296 3.87 7.21 21.55
CA ASP A 296 2.72 8.09 21.79
C ASP A 296 2.95 8.85 23.09
N SER A 297 2.87 10.18 23.02
CA SER A 297 3.06 11.09 24.14
C SER A 297 1.79 11.95 24.30
N PRO A 298 0.81 11.49 25.10
CA PRO A 298 -0.40 12.27 25.40
C PRO A 298 -0.06 13.56 26.16
N PHE A 299 -0.73 14.66 25.83
CA PHE A 299 -0.57 15.94 26.53
C PHE A 299 -1.41 15.99 27.82
N ILE A 300 -2.57 15.31 27.81
CA ILE A 300 -3.47 15.19 28.97
C ILE A 300 -3.17 13.83 29.62
N ALA A 301 -2.81 13.83 30.91
CA ALA A 301 -2.29 12.67 31.65
C ALA A 301 -1.05 12.02 30.99
N PRO A 302 0.12 12.68 31.06
CA PRO A 302 1.35 12.25 30.40
C PRO A 302 1.75 10.82 30.78
N SER A 303 1.46 9.88 29.91
CA SER A 303 1.87 8.47 30.02
C SER A 303 2.46 8.09 28.67
N THR A 304 3.73 8.46 28.49
CA THR A 304 4.44 8.15 27.24
C THR A 304 4.57 6.64 27.08
N LYS A 305 4.05 6.11 25.97
CA LYS A 305 4.15 4.69 25.62
C LYS A 305 5.10 4.54 24.44
N MET A 306 6.00 3.56 24.53
CA MET A 306 6.92 3.21 23.46
C MET A 306 6.75 1.74 23.11
N GLY A 307 6.04 1.45 22.04
CA GLY A 307 5.86 0.10 21.52
C GLY A 307 6.82 -0.23 20.39
N GLY A 308 6.83 -1.51 20.01
CA GLY A 308 7.53 -2.00 18.83
C GLY A 308 6.68 -3.00 18.07
N TYR A 309 6.92 -3.12 16.78
CA TYR A 309 6.27 -4.09 15.91
C TYR A 309 7.26 -4.68 14.90
N LEU A 310 6.91 -5.85 14.38
CA LEU A 310 7.60 -6.56 13.32
C LEU A 310 6.56 -7.06 12.32
N MET A 311 6.89 -6.98 11.04
CA MET A 311 6.19 -7.61 9.94
C MET A 311 7.19 -8.38 9.08
N LEU A 312 6.86 -9.62 8.75
CA LEU A 312 7.57 -10.46 7.80
C LEU A 312 6.53 -11.04 6.83
N GLU A 313 6.51 -10.62 5.57
CA GLU A 313 5.56 -11.09 4.55
C GLU A 313 6.32 -11.77 3.41
N GLY A 314 6.02 -13.05 3.17
CA GLY A 314 6.58 -13.86 2.09
C GLY A 314 5.52 -14.17 1.04
N LEU A 315 5.86 -13.90 -0.23
CA LEU A 315 5.08 -14.32 -1.38
C LEU A 315 5.87 -15.37 -2.15
N TYR A 316 5.27 -16.54 -2.38
CA TYR A 316 5.93 -17.66 -3.07
C TYR A 316 5.14 -18.07 -4.30
N LEU A 317 5.76 -18.00 -5.48
CA LEU A 317 5.12 -18.32 -6.74
C LEU A 317 4.90 -19.84 -6.85
N ILE A 318 3.64 -20.24 -7.06
CA ILE A 318 3.31 -21.61 -7.48
C ILE A 318 3.38 -21.69 -9.01
N THR A 319 2.69 -20.76 -9.67
CA THR A 319 2.65 -20.58 -11.12
C THR A 319 2.12 -19.18 -11.42
N ARG A 320 2.36 -18.62 -12.61
CA ARG A 320 1.85 -17.29 -12.99
C ARG A 320 0.35 -17.14 -12.66
N GLY A 321 0.04 -16.11 -11.86
CA GLY A 321 -1.29 -15.84 -11.32
C GLY A 321 -1.64 -16.55 -10.01
N TYR A 322 -0.77 -17.36 -9.41
CA TYR A 322 -1.09 -18.12 -8.20
C TYR A 322 0.12 -18.19 -7.28
N ASN A 323 -0.04 -17.68 -6.06
CA ASN A 323 1.03 -17.57 -5.07
C ASN A 323 0.56 -18.09 -3.71
N LEU A 324 1.48 -18.65 -2.94
CA LEU A 324 1.32 -18.79 -1.49
C LEU A 324 1.71 -17.47 -0.83
N LEU A 325 0.92 -17.05 0.15
CA LEU A 325 1.17 -15.89 0.98
C LEU A 325 1.38 -16.36 2.42
N SER A 326 2.42 -15.88 3.10
CA SER A 326 2.62 -16.08 4.54
C SER A 326 3.09 -14.79 5.18
N GLN A 327 2.40 -14.31 6.21
CA GLN A 327 2.76 -13.10 6.96
C GLN A 327 2.86 -13.42 8.44
N ILE A 328 3.99 -13.09 9.06
CA ILE A 328 4.20 -13.16 10.51
C ILE A 328 4.28 -11.73 11.03
N GLU A 329 3.56 -11.46 12.12
CA GLU A 329 3.52 -10.16 12.75
C GLU A 329 3.70 -10.27 14.25
N TYR A 330 4.34 -9.26 14.82
CA TYR A 330 4.47 -9.08 16.26
C TYR A 330 4.20 -7.63 16.63
N TYR A 331 3.59 -7.39 17.79
CA TYR A 331 3.40 -6.07 18.35
C TYR A 331 3.36 -6.13 19.88
N ASN A 332 4.09 -5.21 20.52
CA ASN A 332 3.99 -4.93 21.95
C ASN A 332 3.84 -3.42 22.14
N ALA A 333 2.84 -3.00 22.92
CA ALA A 333 2.44 -1.60 23.03
C ALA A 333 3.40 -0.72 23.86
N THR A 334 4.20 -1.30 24.76
CA THR A 334 5.14 -0.54 25.61
C THR A 334 6.54 -1.15 25.70
N LEU A 335 6.82 -2.20 24.91
CA LEU A 335 8.05 -3.02 25.00
C LEU A 335 8.34 -3.49 26.42
N SER A 336 7.28 -3.70 27.21
CA SER A 336 7.33 -4.13 28.61
C SER A 336 6.73 -5.53 28.75
N PRO A 337 7.26 -6.36 29.68
CA PRO A 337 6.63 -7.63 30.05
C PRO A 337 5.20 -7.46 30.59
N GLU A 338 4.86 -6.29 31.13
CA GLU A 338 3.53 -5.98 31.66
C GLU A 338 2.46 -5.82 30.57
N THR A 339 2.86 -5.59 29.33
CA THR A 339 1.96 -5.51 28.19
C THR A 339 1.98 -6.79 27.38
N PRO A 340 0.82 -7.35 27.00
CA PRO A 340 0.78 -8.57 26.22
C PRO A 340 1.47 -8.43 24.86
N ASP A 341 2.26 -9.43 24.51
CA ASP A 341 2.77 -9.64 23.17
C ASP A 341 1.64 -10.13 22.27
N GLN A 342 1.37 -9.37 21.22
CA GLN A 342 0.43 -9.73 20.18
C GLN A 342 1.21 -10.35 19.03
N THR A 343 0.93 -11.60 18.70
CA THR A 343 1.51 -12.26 17.52
C THR A 343 0.42 -12.69 16.56
N ARG A 344 0.73 -12.63 15.27
CA ARG A 344 -0.16 -13.11 14.21
C ARG A 344 0.63 -13.91 13.19
N TRP A 345 0.05 -15.03 12.76
CA TRP A 345 0.52 -15.75 11.59
C TRP A 345 -0.64 -15.91 10.61
N THR A 346 -0.50 -15.31 9.45
CA THR A 346 -1.40 -15.42 8.31
C THR A 346 -0.75 -16.32 7.28
N PHE A 347 -1.47 -17.30 6.75
CA PHE A 347 -1.02 -18.09 5.61
C PHE A 347 -2.18 -18.37 4.66
N GLY A 348 -1.91 -18.46 3.36
CA GLY A 348 -2.97 -18.68 2.39
C GLY A 348 -2.55 -18.59 0.94
N LEU A 349 -3.54 -18.38 0.08
CA LEU A 349 -3.39 -18.25 -1.36
C LEU A 349 -3.72 -16.82 -1.81
N LEU A 350 -2.86 -16.26 -2.64
CA LEU A 350 -3.08 -15.02 -3.39
C LEU A 350 -3.11 -15.34 -4.89
N MET A 351 -4.25 -15.09 -5.52
CA MET A 351 -4.56 -15.56 -6.86
C MET A 351 -5.03 -14.41 -7.75
N PHE A 352 -4.55 -14.40 -8.98
CA PHE A 352 -4.88 -13.47 -10.05
C PHE A 352 -5.32 -14.28 -11.28
N PRO A 353 -6.51 -14.94 -11.23
CA PRO A 353 -6.93 -15.86 -12.27
C PRO A 353 -7.19 -15.17 -13.60
N ALA A 354 -7.48 -13.86 -13.59
CA ALA A 354 -7.72 -13.02 -14.75
C ALA A 354 -7.21 -11.60 -14.47
N PRO A 355 -6.93 -10.79 -15.51
CA PRO A 355 -6.66 -9.37 -15.36
C PRO A 355 -7.75 -8.70 -14.53
N ARG A 356 -7.38 -7.69 -13.74
CA ARG A 356 -8.29 -6.91 -12.89
C ARG A 356 -8.93 -7.69 -11.74
N MET A 357 -8.62 -8.98 -11.58
CA MET A 357 -9.19 -9.83 -10.55
C MET A 357 -8.10 -10.34 -9.61
N GLU A 358 -8.33 -10.16 -8.32
CA GLU A 358 -7.53 -10.71 -7.24
C GLU A 358 -8.47 -11.48 -6.30
N PHE A 359 -8.10 -12.71 -5.97
CA PHE A 359 -8.71 -13.51 -4.93
C PHE A 359 -7.66 -13.83 -3.87
N ARG A 360 -8.02 -13.64 -2.61
CA ARG A 360 -7.15 -13.98 -1.47
C ARG A 360 -7.92 -14.85 -0.50
N THR A 361 -7.38 -15.99 -0.14
CA THR A 361 -7.97 -16.84 0.92
C THR A 361 -6.90 -17.15 1.94
N THR A 362 -7.12 -16.78 3.19
CA THR A 362 -6.11 -16.86 4.26
C THR A 362 -6.69 -17.43 5.54
N PHE A 363 -5.85 -18.16 6.26
CA PHE A 363 -6.05 -18.53 7.66
C PHE A 363 -5.14 -17.66 8.51
N VAL A 364 -5.71 -17.10 9.57
CA VAL A 364 -5.01 -16.21 10.49
C VAL A 364 -5.08 -16.81 11.88
N ASN A 365 -3.94 -17.07 12.49
CA ASN A 365 -3.81 -17.39 13.91
C ASN A 365 -3.33 -16.15 14.65
N GLY A 366 -4.08 -15.70 15.65
CA GLY A 366 -3.70 -14.62 16.55
C GLY A 366 -3.50 -15.14 17.96
N ARG A 367 -2.45 -14.69 18.63
CA ARG A 367 -2.15 -14.99 20.04
C ARG A 367 -1.82 -13.73 20.80
N SER A 368 -2.37 -13.62 22.01
CA SER A 368 -1.98 -12.64 23.01
C SER A 368 -1.32 -13.37 24.18
N ILE A 369 -0.05 -13.08 24.43
CA ILE A 369 0.77 -13.72 25.45
C ILE A 369 1.14 -12.66 26.49
N ALA A 370 0.82 -12.89 27.76
CA ALA A 370 1.26 -12.05 28.87
C ALA A 370 1.83 -12.93 29.98
N ASP A 371 2.73 -12.38 30.81
CA ASP A 371 3.43 -13.11 31.87
C ASP A 371 2.49 -13.89 32.81
N THR A 372 1.30 -13.35 33.05
CA THR A 372 0.32 -13.90 33.99
C THR A 372 -0.85 -14.60 33.31
N THR A 373 -1.02 -14.43 31.99
CA THR A 373 -2.17 -14.96 31.26
C THR A 373 -1.82 -15.29 29.81
N VAL A 374 -2.15 -16.51 29.40
CA VAL A 374 -2.13 -16.90 27.99
C VAL A 374 -3.57 -16.94 27.51
N SER A 375 -3.91 -16.07 26.55
CA SER A 375 -5.21 -16.12 25.90
C SER A 375 -5.31 -17.35 25.00
N LYS A 376 -6.51 -17.92 24.84
CA LYS A 376 -6.74 -18.94 23.81
C LYS A 376 -6.44 -18.36 22.43
N ASP A 377 -5.80 -19.17 21.59
CA ASP A 377 -5.61 -18.88 20.17
C ASP A 377 -6.92 -18.46 19.50
N GLN A 378 -6.85 -17.37 18.74
CA GLN A 378 -7.94 -16.94 17.87
C GLN A 378 -7.62 -17.34 16.45
N TRP A 379 -8.56 -18.02 15.80
CA TRP A 379 -8.43 -18.41 14.40
C TRP A 379 -9.44 -17.63 13.56
N MET A 380 -9.01 -17.15 12.41
CA MET A 380 -9.88 -16.49 11.44
C MET A 380 -9.65 -17.07 10.06
N LEU A 381 -10.73 -17.43 9.37
CA LEU A 381 -10.71 -17.70 7.95
C LEU A 381 -11.16 -16.43 7.22
N GLN A 382 -10.41 -16.00 6.22
CA GLN A 382 -10.70 -14.84 5.40
C GLN A 382 -10.74 -15.23 3.92
N ALA A 383 -11.70 -14.68 3.20
CA ALA A 383 -11.81 -14.75 1.75
C ALA A 383 -12.08 -13.34 1.21
N GLN A 384 -11.18 -12.84 0.37
CA GLN A 384 -11.24 -11.53 -0.24
C GLN A 384 -11.38 -11.65 -1.75
N LEU A 385 -12.24 -10.80 -2.32
CA LEU A 385 -12.30 -10.49 -3.74
C LEU A 385 -11.86 -9.04 -3.91
N HIS A 386 -10.94 -8.79 -4.84
CA HIS A 386 -10.56 -7.46 -5.26
C HIS A 386 -10.68 -7.34 -6.78
N LEU A 387 -11.41 -6.32 -7.23
CA LEU A 387 -11.59 -5.96 -8.63
C LEU A 387 -10.98 -4.58 -8.85
N SER A 388 -10.16 -4.42 -9.90
CA SER A 388 -9.51 -3.14 -10.22
C SER A 388 -9.44 -2.93 -11.72
N LEU A 389 -10.25 -1.99 -12.25
CA LEU A 389 -10.21 -1.54 -13.64
C LEU A 389 -9.54 -0.18 -13.78
#